data_AF-A0A239TPV3-F1
#
_entry.id   AF-A0A239TPV3-F1
#
_cell.length_a   1.000
_cell.length_b   1.000
_cell.length_c   1.000
_cell.angle_alpha   90.00
_cell.angle_beta   90.00
_cell.angle_gamma   90.00
#
_symmetry.space_group_name_H-M   'P 1'
#
loop_
_entity.id
_entity.type
_entity.pdbx_description
1 polymer ?
#
loop_
_entity_poly.entity_id
_entity_poly.type
_entity_poly.pdbx_seq_one_letter_code
_entity_poly.pdbx_strand_id
1 'polypeptide(L)'
;MEKRVGFGESFVLFWKNYVNFQGRATRPEYWFMTLWSFIIFLPITIIAVIGMSIMIAGSANGSDGMIAIGALIYFGLMIIATLIGLAMLLPSIALLFRRFHDTGRSAKIYFFFLGYAIIGYIIVILAVNASDAAAWSIILGFLIWMGYMAFAIYMFVITVLPSEPRDNKYGLVRGSARVQAGDANWRKE
;
A
#
# COMPACT_ATOMS: atom_id res chain seq x y z
N MET A 1 -15.61 -21.85 13.32
CA MET A 1 -15.05 -21.66 11.97
C MET A 1 -15.11 -20.18 11.64
N GLU A 2 -13.97 -19.55 11.33
CA GLU A 2 -13.91 -18.14 10.93
C GLU A 2 -14.74 -17.95 9.64
N LYS A 3 -15.68 -17.00 9.62
CA LYS A 3 -16.43 -16.68 8.40
C LYS A 3 -15.46 -16.09 7.39
N ARG A 4 -15.22 -16.80 6.28
CA ARG A 4 -14.31 -16.34 5.23
C ARG A 4 -14.91 -15.11 4.53
N VAL A 5 -14.11 -14.06 4.38
CA VAL A 5 -14.51 -12.83 3.66
C VAL A 5 -14.55 -13.13 2.17
N GLY A 6 -15.62 -12.75 1.50
CA GLY A 6 -15.74 -12.86 0.04
C GLY A 6 -14.96 -11.77 -0.71
N PHE A 7 -14.70 -11.99 -2.00
CA PHE A 7 -13.96 -11.04 -2.85
C PHE A 7 -14.61 -9.65 -2.90
N GLY A 8 -15.92 -9.56 -3.15
CA GLY A 8 -16.65 -8.28 -3.13
C GLY A 8 -16.86 -7.71 -1.73
N GLU A 9 -16.97 -8.58 -0.71
CA GLU A 9 -17.12 -8.16 0.68
C GLU A 9 -15.88 -7.39 1.16
N SER A 10 -14.68 -7.80 0.72
CA SER A 10 -13.43 -7.10 1.05
C SER A 10 -13.41 -5.64 0.59
N PHE A 11 -13.96 -5.34 -0.59
CA PHE A 11 -14.04 -3.99 -1.14
C PHE A 11 -14.98 -3.11 -0.31
N VAL A 12 -16.14 -3.63 0.07
CA VAL A 12 -17.10 -2.91 0.92
C VAL A 12 -16.50 -2.66 2.31
N LEU A 13 -15.83 -3.65 2.89
CA LEU A 13 -15.18 -3.53 4.20
C LEU A 13 -14.04 -2.52 4.21
N PHE A 14 -13.30 -2.41 3.10
CA PHE A 14 -12.21 -1.46 2.92
C PHE A 14 -12.72 -0.02 3.07
N TRP A 15 -13.76 0.33 2.32
CA TRP A 15 -14.37 1.67 2.38
C TRP A 15 -15.16 1.91 3.67
N LYS A 16 -15.81 0.88 4.22
CA LYS A 16 -16.54 0.99 5.48
C LYS A 16 -15.61 1.28 6.66
N ASN A 17 -14.39 0.74 6.66
CA ASN A 17 -13.41 0.90 7.73
C ASN A 17 -12.25 1.82 7.31
N TYR A 18 -12.51 2.84 6.48
CA TYR A 18 -11.43 3.59 5.82
C TYR A 18 -10.51 4.38 6.78
N VAL A 19 -11.03 4.80 7.94
CA VAL A 19 -10.27 5.47 9.02
C VAL A 19 -10.29 4.68 10.32
N ASN A 20 -10.74 3.42 10.28
CA ASN A 20 -10.79 2.58 11.45
C ASN A 20 -9.48 1.79 11.59
N PHE A 21 -8.60 2.27 12.48
CA PHE A 21 -7.33 1.62 12.81
C PHE A 21 -7.46 0.55 13.90
N GLN A 22 -8.64 0.43 14.52
CA GLN A 22 -8.94 -0.56 15.55
C GLN A 22 -9.54 -1.83 14.94
N GLY A 23 -9.45 -2.93 15.69
CA GLY A 23 -9.95 -4.22 15.24
C GLY A 23 -8.94 -5.00 14.40
N ARG A 24 -9.47 -6.04 13.73
CA ARG A 24 -8.70 -7.07 13.04
C ARG A 24 -9.15 -7.22 11.59
N ALA A 25 -8.19 -7.42 10.70
CA ALA A 25 -8.44 -7.73 9.29
C ALA A 25 -7.91 -9.13 8.97
N THR A 26 -8.83 -9.99 8.53
CA THR A 26 -8.52 -11.37 8.15
C THR A 26 -7.62 -11.40 6.92
N ARG A 27 -6.84 -12.47 6.70
CA ARG A 27 -5.97 -12.56 5.52
C ARG A 27 -6.72 -12.36 4.19
N PRO A 28 -7.89 -12.99 3.95
CA PRO A 28 -8.61 -12.80 2.69
C PRO A 28 -9.05 -11.33 2.50
N GLU A 29 -9.40 -10.63 3.58
CA GLU A 29 -9.75 -9.20 3.52
C GLU A 29 -8.58 -8.34 3.01
N TYR A 30 -7.35 -8.61 3.49
CA TYR A 30 -6.15 -7.92 3.02
C TYR A 30 -5.83 -8.27 1.57
N TRP A 31 -5.69 -9.56 1.25
CA TRP A 31 -5.23 -10.01 -0.06
C TRP A 31 -6.24 -9.75 -1.18
N PHE A 32 -7.54 -9.86 -0.92
CA PHE A 32 -8.55 -9.50 -1.93
C PHE A 32 -8.56 -8.00 -2.21
N MET A 33 -8.31 -7.16 -1.21
CA MET A 33 -8.16 -5.73 -1.46
C MET A 33 -6.87 -5.40 -2.22
N THR A 34 -5.78 -6.13 -1.97
CA THR A 34 -4.56 -6.03 -2.79
C THR A 34 -4.87 -6.40 -4.25
N LEU A 35 -5.64 -7.45 -4.49
CA LEU A 35 -6.09 -7.82 -5.84
C LEU A 35 -6.98 -6.75 -6.48
N TRP A 36 -7.92 -6.15 -5.73
CA TRP A 36 -8.71 -5.01 -6.22
C TRP A 36 -7.83 -3.83 -6.62
N SER A 37 -6.80 -3.54 -5.84
CA SER A 37 -5.82 -2.49 -6.16
C SER A 37 -5.11 -2.81 -7.48
N PHE A 38 -4.70 -4.06 -7.70
CA PHE A 38 -4.14 -4.46 -9.00
C PHE A 38 -5.14 -4.29 -10.14
N ILE A 39 -6.40 -4.68 -9.97
CA ILE A 39 -7.44 -4.55 -11.00
C ILE A 39 -7.69 -3.08 -11.36
N ILE A 40 -7.58 -2.16 -10.40
CA ILE A 40 -7.77 -0.72 -10.62
C ILE A 40 -6.54 -0.11 -11.33
N PHE A 41 -5.33 -0.38 -10.83
CA PHE A 41 -4.12 0.31 -11.29
C PHE A 41 -3.47 -0.33 -12.52
N LEU A 42 -3.66 -1.63 -12.77
CA LEU A 42 -3.09 -2.33 -13.93
C LEU A 42 -3.53 -1.75 -15.29
N PRO A 43 -4.84 -1.56 -15.58
CA PRO A 43 -5.26 -0.96 -16.85
C PRO A 43 -4.79 0.49 -16.99
N ILE A 44 -4.81 1.27 -15.90
CA ILE A 44 -4.30 2.65 -15.90
C ILE A 44 -2.82 2.67 -16.28
N THR A 45 -2.03 1.77 -15.71
CA THR A 45 -0.59 1.68 -16.00
C THR A 45 -0.34 1.28 -17.45
N ILE A 46 -1.09 0.31 -17.98
CA ILE A 46 -0.95 -0.12 -19.38
C ILE A 46 -1.24 1.04 -20.34
N ILE A 47 -2.33 1.78 -20.12
CA ILE A 47 -2.68 2.90 -21.01
C ILE A 47 -1.69 4.06 -20.84
N ALA A 48 -1.19 4.31 -19.63
CA ALA A 48 -0.15 5.31 -19.39
C ALA A 48 1.15 4.96 -20.13
N VAL A 49 1.58 3.69 -20.12
CA VAL A 49 2.74 3.21 -20.89
C VAL A 49 2.54 3.39 -22.39
N ILE A 50 1.32 3.17 -22.90
CA ILE A 50 0.98 3.43 -24.30
C ILE A 50 1.08 4.94 -24.61
N GLY A 51 0.54 5.81 -23.76
CA GLY A 51 0.67 7.26 -23.88
C GLY A 51 2.12 7.72 -23.90
N MET A 52 2.96 7.18 -23.01
CA MET A 52 4.39 7.44 -22.98
C MET A 52 5.09 6.97 -24.26
N SER A 53 4.76 5.78 -24.76
CA SER A 53 5.32 5.23 -26.00
C SER A 53 4.98 6.10 -27.22
N ILE A 54 3.74 6.58 -27.30
CA ILE A 54 3.31 7.52 -28.36
C ILE A 54 4.09 8.83 -28.27
N MET A 55 4.33 9.34 -27.07
CA MET A 55 5.10 10.57 -26.86
C MET A 55 6.56 10.42 -27.30
N ILE A 56 7.19 9.27 -26.97
CA ILE A 56 8.56 8.94 -27.39
C ILE A 56 8.63 8.83 -28.92
N ALA A 57 7.66 8.12 -29.53
CA ALA A 57 7.58 8.01 -30.99
C ALA A 57 7.35 9.37 -31.67
N GLY A 58 6.51 10.23 -31.09
CA GLY A 58 6.29 11.59 -31.59
C GLY A 58 7.56 12.43 -31.55
N SER A 59 8.34 12.34 -30.46
CA SER A 59 9.63 13.01 -30.31
C SER A 59 10.66 12.52 -31.32
N ALA A 60 10.71 11.21 -31.58
CA ALA A 60 11.64 10.63 -32.57
C ALA A 60 11.30 11.04 -34.02
N ASN A 61 10.02 11.23 -34.32
CA ASN A 61 9.54 11.60 -35.66
C ASN A 61 9.36 13.12 -35.87
N GLY A 62 9.62 13.95 -34.86
CA GLY A 62 9.40 15.40 -34.92
C GLY A 62 7.92 15.80 -35.09
N SER A 63 6.98 14.95 -34.65
CA SER A 63 5.55 15.21 -34.75
C SER A 63 5.00 15.77 -33.44
N ASP A 64 4.83 17.08 -33.39
CA ASP A 64 4.27 17.78 -32.22
C ASP A 64 2.87 17.28 -31.85
N GLY A 65 2.07 16.87 -32.86
CA GLY A 65 0.73 16.31 -32.64
C GLY A 65 0.75 14.98 -31.88
N MET A 66 1.68 14.08 -32.21
CA MET A 66 1.83 12.81 -31.50
C MET A 66 2.34 13.02 -30.07
N ILE A 67 3.26 13.97 -29.87
CA ILE A 67 3.75 14.34 -28.54
C ILE A 67 2.59 14.85 -27.68
N ALA A 68 1.77 15.76 -28.21
CA ALA A 68 0.63 16.32 -27.49
C ALA A 68 -0.39 15.25 -27.09
N ILE A 69 -0.74 14.34 -28.00
CA ILE A 69 -1.66 13.23 -27.72
C ILE A 69 -1.09 12.28 -26.65
N GLY A 70 0.18 11.88 -26.80
CA GLY A 70 0.86 11.02 -25.83
C GLY A 70 0.94 11.65 -24.44
N ALA A 71 1.26 12.94 -24.37
CA ALA A 71 1.31 13.71 -23.14
C ALA A 71 -0.06 13.80 -22.46
N LEU A 72 -1.14 14.11 -23.20
CA LEU A 72 -2.49 14.17 -22.64
C LEU A 72 -2.92 12.83 -22.02
N ILE A 73 -2.64 11.72 -22.71
CA ILE A 73 -2.95 10.38 -22.19
C ILE A 73 -2.14 10.10 -20.93
N TYR A 74 -0.82 10.29 -20.99
CA TYR A 74 0.08 9.97 -19.88
C TYR A 74 -0.20 10.84 -18.65
N PHE A 75 -0.13 12.16 -18.78
CA PHE A 75 -0.33 13.07 -17.65
C PHE A 75 -1.78 13.05 -17.13
N GLY A 76 -2.76 12.93 -18.02
CA GLY A 76 -4.17 12.80 -17.63
C GLY A 76 -4.41 11.55 -16.78
N LEU A 77 -3.86 10.40 -17.18
CA LEU A 77 -3.96 9.18 -16.39
C LEU A 77 -3.15 9.23 -15.09
N MET A 78 -1.99 9.90 -15.08
CA MET A 78 -1.20 10.07 -13.86
C MET A 78 -1.94 10.93 -12.82
N ILE A 79 -2.67 11.96 -13.25
CA ILE A 79 -3.52 12.76 -12.36
C ILE A 79 -4.63 11.87 -11.79
N ILE A 80 -5.33 11.11 -12.62
CA ILE A 80 -6.40 10.19 -12.19
C ILE A 80 -5.85 9.14 -11.20
N ALA A 81 -4.71 8.51 -11.53
CA ALA A 81 -4.05 7.54 -10.68
C ALA A 81 -3.68 8.13 -9.31
N THR A 82 -3.19 9.38 -9.30
CA THR A 82 -2.84 10.09 -8.07
C THR A 82 -4.07 10.35 -7.21
N LEU A 83 -5.18 10.80 -7.81
CA LEU A 83 -6.43 11.03 -7.08
C LEU A 83 -7.00 9.74 -6.46
N ILE A 84 -6.98 8.64 -7.22
CA ILE A 84 -7.37 7.31 -6.72
C ILE A 84 -6.43 6.88 -5.58
N GLY A 85 -5.12 7.04 -5.77
CA GLY A 85 -4.10 6.71 -4.77
C GLY A 85 -4.30 7.49 -3.46
N LEU A 86 -4.61 8.78 -3.54
CA LEU A 86 -4.90 9.62 -2.38
C LEU A 86 -6.17 9.17 -1.66
N ALA A 87 -7.24 8.85 -2.40
CA ALA A 87 -8.47 8.32 -1.80
C ALA A 87 -8.24 6.96 -1.12
N MET A 88 -7.37 6.13 -1.67
CA MET A 88 -7.03 4.81 -1.13
C MET A 88 -5.95 4.84 -0.04
N LEU A 89 -5.25 5.96 0.16
CA LEU A 89 -4.11 6.08 1.06
C LEU A 89 -4.50 5.73 2.50
N LEU A 90 -5.45 6.47 3.08
CA LEU A 90 -5.93 6.23 4.44
C LEU A 90 -6.49 4.82 4.66
N PRO A 91 -7.42 4.30 3.84
CA PRO A 91 -7.95 2.95 4.03
C PRO A 91 -6.89 1.85 3.85
N SER A 92 -5.87 2.06 3.01
CA SER A 92 -4.77 1.10 2.85
C SER A 92 -3.93 0.98 4.12
N ILE A 93 -3.64 2.11 4.78
CA ILE A 93 -2.93 2.15 6.06
C ILE A 93 -3.81 1.53 7.15
N ALA A 94 -5.10 1.88 7.21
CA ALA A 94 -6.03 1.32 8.19
C ALA A 94 -6.15 -0.21 8.05
N LEU A 95 -6.25 -0.73 6.83
CA LEU A 95 -6.28 -2.16 6.56
C LEU A 95 -4.99 -2.86 7.00
N LEU A 96 -3.83 -2.26 6.72
CA LEU A 96 -2.54 -2.79 7.14
C LEU A 96 -2.43 -2.84 8.67
N PHE A 97 -2.88 -1.81 9.38
CA PHE A 97 -2.87 -1.77 10.85
C PHE A 97 -3.73 -2.89 11.42
N ARG A 98 -4.95 -3.06 10.90
CA ARG A 98 -5.85 -4.16 11.28
C ARG A 98 -5.27 -5.53 10.96
N ARG A 99 -4.46 -5.66 9.89
CA ARG A 99 -3.74 -6.90 9.56
C ARG A 99 -2.62 -7.20 10.56
N PHE A 100 -1.86 -6.18 10.97
CA PHE A 100 -0.85 -6.31 12.04
C PHE A 100 -1.48 -6.77 13.35
N HIS A 101 -2.58 -6.11 13.72
CA HIS A 101 -3.38 -6.44 14.90
C HIS A 101 -3.95 -7.86 14.85
N ASP A 102 -4.32 -8.37 13.67
CA ASP A 102 -4.80 -9.74 13.51
C ASP A 102 -3.72 -10.81 13.77
N THR A 103 -2.45 -10.45 13.63
CA THR A 103 -1.30 -11.30 14.00
C THR A 103 -0.83 -11.10 15.46
N GLY A 104 -1.56 -10.31 16.25
CA GLY A 104 -1.20 -9.97 17.64
C GLY A 104 -0.05 -8.95 17.76
N ARG A 105 0.39 -8.35 16.66
CA ARG A 105 1.55 -7.44 16.61
C ARG A 105 1.12 -5.98 16.61
N SER A 106 1.99 -5.11 17.13
CA SER A 106 1.78 -3.67 17.07
C SER A 106 2.05 -3.12 15.67
N ALA A 107 1.13 -2.32 15.14
CA ALA A 107 1.29 -1.63 13.86
C ALA A 107 2.31 -0.47 13.89
N LYS A 108 2.84 -0.08 15.06
CA LYS A 108 3.78 1.04 15.22
C LYS A 108 5.04 0.91 14.37
N ILE A 109 5.44 -0.32 14.02
CA ILE A 109 6.58 -0.59 13.15
C ILE A 109 6.43 0.03 11.75
N TYR A 110 5.19 0.25 11.30
CA TYR A 110 4.92 0.98 10.07
C TYR A 110 5.43 2.42 10.11
N PHE A 111 5.30 3.13 11.25
CA PHE A 111 5.80 4.51 11.37
C PHE A 111 7.32 4.57 11.41
N PHE A 112 7.98 3.58 12.03
CA PHE A 112 9.44 3.48 11.99
C PHE A 112 9.93 3.25 10.55
N PHE A 113 9.24 2.41 9.78
CA PHE A 113 9.53 2.21 8.37
C PHE A 113 9.33 3.48 7.55
N LEU A 114 8.24 4.22 7.78
CA LEU A 114 7.97 5.48 7.09
C LEU A 114 9.06 6.52 7.39
N GLY A 115 9.45 6.66 8.65
CA GLY A 115 10.54 7.56 9.06
C GLY A 115 11.87 7.16 8.43
N TYR A 116 12.20 5.86 8.45
CA TYR A 116 13.39 5.33 7.79
C TYR A 116 13.40 5.63 6.28
N ALA A 117 12.27 5.44 5.60
CA ALA A 117 12.16 5.71 4.16
C ALA A 117 12.36 7.19 3.83
N ILE A 118 11.73 8.10 4.59
CA ILE A 118 11.85 9.55 4.36
C ILE A 118 13.27 10.03 4.64
N ILE A 119 13.84 9.64 5.80
CA ILE A 119 15.21 10.05 6.18
C ILE A 119 16.22 9.48 5.18
N GLY A 120 16.08 8.20 4.82
CA GLY A 120 16.94 7.56 3.82
C GLY A 120 16.90 8.28 2.47
N TYR A 121 15.70 8.65 2.00
CA TYR A 121 15.53 9.41 0.76
C TYR A 121 16.20 10.79 0.80
N ILE A 122 16.04 11.54 1.91
CA ILE A 122 16.69 12.84 2.10
C ILE A 122 18.22 12.70 2.10
N ILE A 123 18.76 11.73 2.82
CA ILE A 123 20.21 11.48 2.88
C ILE A 123 20.76 11.19 1.47
N VAL A 124 20.08 10.35 0.69
CA VAL A 124 20.52 10.01 -0.67
C VAL A 124 20.50 11.25 -1.57
N ILE A 125 19.46 12.08 -1.51
CA ILE A 125 19.41 13.33 -2.29
C ILE A 125 20.58 14.24 -1.91
N LEU A 126 20.81 14.48 -0.62
CA LEU A 126 21.89 15.36 -0.16
C LEU A 126 23.26 14.82 -0.59
N ALA A 127 23.47 13.50 -0.50
CA ALA A 127 24.72 12.85 -0.86
C ALA A 127 24.99 12.88 -2.37
N VAL A 128 23.95 12.79 -3.22
CA VAL A 128 24.10 12.88 -4.68
C VAL A 128 24.41 14.32 -5.13
N ASN A 129 23.85 15.32 -4.44
CA ASN A 129 24.09 16.73 -4.76
C ASN A 129 25.43 17.27 -4.21
N ALA A 130 26.09 16.55 -3.31
CA ALA A 130 27.44 16.86 -2.87
C ALA A 130 28.45 16.34 -3.93
N SER A 131 29.04 17.27 -4.69
CA SER A 131 29.93 17.01 -5.84
C SER A 131 31.14 16.12 -5.57
N ASP A 132 31.51 15.94 -4.30
CA ASP A 132 32.81 15.37 -3.90
C ASP A 132 32.72 13.90 -3.44
N ALA A 133 31.55 13.25 -3.49
CA ALA A 133 31.31 11.96 -2.84
C ALA A 133 30.53 10.91 -3.67
N ALA A 134 30.65 10.91 -5.01
CA ALA A 134 29.84 10.05 -5.90
C ALA A 134 29.92 8.53 -5.59
N ALA A 135 31.10 8.00 -5.26
CA ALA A 135 31.22 6.56 -4.93
C ALA A 135 30.60 6.22 -3.57
N TRP A 136 30.78 7.09 -2.56
CA TRP A 136 30.24 6.88 -1.22
C TRP A 136 28.72 7.03 -1.18
N SER A 137 28.15 7.96 -1.96
CA SER A 137 26.69 8.14 -2.05
C SER A 137 25.99 6.94 -2.67
N ILE A 138 26.61 6.27 -3.66
CA ILE A 138 26.11 5.01 -4.24
C ILE A 138 26.10 3.90 -3.19
N ILE A 139 27.21 3.71 -2.46
CA ILE A 139 27.32 2.68 -1.42
C ILE A 139 26.29 2.93 -0.30
N LEU A 140 26.17 4.16 0.16
CA LEU A 140 25.20 4.56 1.18
C LEU A 140 23.75 4.35 0.69
N GLY A 141 23.44 4.75 -0.55
CA GLY A 141 22.13 4.53 -1.14
C GLY A 141 21.77 3.05 -1.25
N PHE A 142 22.75 2.21 -1.62
CA PHE A 142 22.56 0.76 -1.66
C PHE A 142 22.27 0.17 -0.28
N LEU A 143 23.03 0.56 0.75
CA LEU A 143 22.80 0.10 2.13
C LEU A 143 21.43 0.53 2.66
N ILE A 144 21.02 1.78 2.38
CA ILE A 144 19.71 2.29 2.76
C ILE A 144 18.60 1.48 2.08
N TRP A 145 18.76 1.19 0.78
CA TRP A 145 17.80 0.39 0.02
C TRP A 145 17.71 -1.06 0.54
N MET A 146 18.84 -1.67 0.93
CA MET A 146 18.82 -2.99 1.56
C MET A 146 18.03 -3.01 2.86
N GLY A 147 18.19 -1.98 3.71
CA GLY A 147 17.38 -1.85 4.93
C GLY A 147 15.89 -1.68 4.61
N TYR A 148 15.55 -0.90 3.59
CA TYR A 148 14.17 -0.76 3.12
C TYR A 148 13.59 -2.10 2.67
N MET A 149 14.38 -2.88 1.92
CA MET A 149 13.98 -4.21 1.46
C MET A 149 13.77 -5.18 2.63
N ALA A 150 14.64 -5.16 3.63
CA ALA A 150 14.49 -6.00 4.82
C ALA A 150 13.18 -5.69 5.58
N PHE A 151 12.86 -4.41 5.74
CA PHE A 151 11.58 -4.00 6.32
C PHE A 151 10.40 -4.41 5.43
N ALA A 152 10.49 -4.24 4.12
CA ALA A 152 9.42 -4.64 3.18
C ALA A 152 9.15 -6.15 3.25
N ILE A 153 10.20 -6.97 3.33
CA ILE A 153 10.09 -8.43 3.52
C ILE A 153 9.41 -8.74 4.86
N TYR A 154 9.81 -8.07 5.94
CA TYR A 154 9.16 -8.25 7.24
C TYR A 154 7.66 -7.92 7.21
N MET A 155 7.28 -6.81 6.56
CA MET A 155 5.89 -6.40 6.39
C MET A 155 5.11 -7.43 5.56
N PHE A 156 5.70 -7.91 4.47
CA PHE A 156 5.11 -8.94 3.61
C PHE A 156 4.90 -10.27 4.36
N VAL A 157 5.89 -10.71 5.14
CA VAL A 157 5.75 -11.93 5.96
C VAL A 157 4.53 -11.82 6.87
N ILE A 158 4.32 -10.67 7.53
CA ILE A 158 3.17 -10.45 8.42
C ILE A 158 1.84 -10.50 7.68
N THR A 159 1.76 -9.98 6.45
CA THR A 159 0.51 -10.00 5.69
C THR A 159 0.12 -11.41 5.25
N VAL A 160 1.08 -12.34 5.15
CA VAL A 160 0.85 -13.76 4.82
C VAL A 160 0.64 -14.66 6.06
N LEU A 161 1.18 -14.28 7.22
CA LEU A 161 1.16 -15.09 8.46
C LEU A 161 -0.24 -15.49 8.94
N PRO A 162 -0.36 -16.56 9.76
CA PRO A 162 -1.29 -16.68 10.89
C PRO A 162 -2.37 -15.63 11.08
N SER A 163 -3.67 -15.89 10.90
CA SER A 163 -4.60 -15.14 11.76
C SER A 163 -4.48 -15.73 13.17
N GLU A 164 -4.42 -14.91 14.21
CA GLU A 164 -4.36 -15.42 15.58
C GLU A 164 -5.68 -16.14 15.93
N PRO A 165 -5.66 -17.43 16.30
CA PRO A 165 -6.90 -18.22 16.46
C PRO A 165 -7.68 -17.89 17.73
N ARG A 166 -7.07 -17.13 18.65
CA ARG A 166 -7.68 -16.68 19.90
C ARG A 166 -8.02 -15.20 19.80
N ASP A 167 -8.86 -14.76 20.72
CA ASP A 167 -9.12 -13.33 20.90
C ASP A 167 -7.84 -12.67 21.41
N ASN A 168 -7.56 -11.48 20.90
CA ASN A 168 -6.37 -10.72 21.28
C ASN A 168 -6.77 -9.32 21.72
N LYS A 169 -5.81 -8.57 22.27
CA LYS A 169 -6.03 -7.22 22.79
C LYS A 169 -6.54 -6.21 21.74
N TYR A 170 -6.47 -6.55 20.46
CA TYR A 170 -6.94 -5.69 19.37
C TYR A 170 -8.32 -6.06 18.86
N GLY A 171 -8.88 -7.21 19.26
CA GLY A 171 -10.23 -7.61 18.92
C GLY A 171 -10.52 -9.10 18.98
N LEU A 172 -11.81 -9.42 18.98
CA LEU A 172 -12.32 -10.79 18.93
C LEU A 172 -12.11 -11.42 17.55
N VAL A 173 -12.00 -12.74 17.52
CA VAL A 173 -11.96 -13.52 16.27
C VAL A 173 -13.28 -13.34 15.51
N ARG A 174 -13.16 -13.08 14.20
CA ARG A 174 -14.32 -12.83 13.35
C ARG A 174 -15.21 -14.08 13.26
N GLY A 175 -16.49 -13.90 13.58
CA GLY A 175 -17.47 -15.00 13.61
C GLY A 175 -17.41 -15.88 14.86
N SER A 176 -16.69 -15.46 15.92
CA SER A 176 -16.82 -16.08 17.25
C SER A 176 -18.26 -15.96 17.76
N ALA A 177 -18.69 -16.90 18.61
CA ALA A 177 -20.04 -16.89 19.18
C ALA A 177 -20.36 -15.56 19.91
N ARG A 178 -19.36 -14.91 20.51
CA ARG A 178 -19.47 -13.58 21.15
C ARG A 178 -19.77 -12.45 20.16
N VAL A 179 -19.17 -12.50 18.96
CA VAL A 179 -19.45 -11.53 17.88
C VAL A 179 -20.87 -11.73 17.33
N GLN A 180 -21.34 -12.98 17.26
CA GLN A 180 -22.70 -13.32 16.78
C GLN A 180 -23.79 -13.02 17.82
N ALA A 181 -23.47 -13.14 19.10
CA ALA A 181 -24.36 -12.82 20.22
C ALA A 181 -24.58 -11.30 20.40
N GLY A 182 -23.96 -10.46 19.57
CA GLY A 182 -24.13 -9.01 19.64
C GLY A 182 -23.64 -8.40 20.95
N ASP A 183 -22.70 -9.05 21.63
CA ASP A 183 -22.18 -8.60 22.93
C ASP A 183 -21.71 -7.16 22.79
N ALA A 184 -22.44 -6.24 23.44
CA ALA A 184 -22.44 -4.81 23.15
C ALA A 184 -21.11 -4.09 23.45
N ASN A 185 -20.11 -4.85 23.89
CA ASN A 185 -18.79 -4.37 24.30
C ASN A 185 -17.76 -4.30 23.16
N TRP A 186 -18.05 -4.75 21.94
CA TRP A 186 -17.11 -4.56 20.80
C TRP A 186 -17.22 -3.19 20.10
N ARG A 187 -18.28 -2.41 20.39
CA ARG A 187 -18.47 -1.03 19.89
C ARG A 187 -18.03 0.05 20.86
N LYS A 188 -17.45 -0.31 22.00
CA LYS A 188 -16.97 0.64 22.99
C LYS A 188 -15.45 0.50 23.07
N GLU A 189 -14.80 1.64 22.88
CA GLU A 189 -13.34 1.91 22.84
C GLU A 189 -12.72 1.95 21.44
#